data_AF-A0A927HLH6-F1
#
_entry.id   AF-A0A927HLH6-F1
#
_cell.length_a   1.000
_cell.length_b   1.000
_cell.length_c   1.000
_cell.angle_alpha   90.00
_cell.angle_beta   90.00
_cell.angle_gamma   90.00
#
_symmetry.space_group_name_H-M   'P 1'
#
loop_
_entity.id
_entity.type
_entity.pdbx_description
1 polymer ?
#
loop_
_entity_poly.entity_id
_entity_poly.type
_entity_poly.pdbx_seq_one_letter_code
_entity_poly.pdbx_strand_id
1 'polypeptide(L)'
;MPATIIPGVAVPLSLVGTFAVMVFLDFSINNLTLMALTIATGFVVDDAIVVIENISRYIEKGEKPLAAALKGAGRSASPSSPSPSR
;
A
#
# COMPACT_ATOMS: atom_id res chain seq x y z
N MET A 1 -7.47 11.53 8.00
CA MET A 1 -6.81 10.37 8.64
C MET A 1 -5.31 10.56 8.45
N PRO A 2 -4.47 10.33 9.46
CA PRO A 2 -3.04 10.41 9.24
C PRO A 2 -2.65 9.34 8.21
N ALA A 3 -1.90 9.75 7.17
CA ALA A 3 -1.41 8.90 6.09
C ALA A 3 -0.59 7.70 6.59
N THR A 4 -0.21 7.68 7.87
CA THR A 4 0.59 6.64 8.51
C THR A 4 -0.15 5.35 8.85
N ILE A 5 -1.48 5.31 8.83
CA ILE A 5 -2.23 4.09 9.19
C ILE A 5 -1.99 2.97 8.17
N ILE A 6 -1.95 3.30 6.88
CA ILE A 6 -1.78 2.30 5.82
C ILE A 6 -0.41 1.61 5.90
N PRO A 7 0.74 2.31 5.92
CA PRO A 7 2.02 1.65 6.16
C PRO A 7 2.09 0.98 7.54
N GLY A 8 1.45 1.57 8.55
CA GLY A 8 1.38 1.02 9.91
C GLY A 8 0.71 -0.35 10.02
N VAL A 9 -0.20 -0.69 9.11
CA VAL A 9 -0.83 -2.03 9.04
C VAL A 9 -0.18 -2.91 7.96
N ALA A 10 0.24 -2.32 6.83
CA ALA A 10 0.83 -3.06 5.71
C ALA A 10 2.14 -3.76 6.09
N VAL A 11 3.02 -3.08 6.86
CA VAL A 11 4.33 -3.64 7.24
C VAL A 11 4.21 -4.83 8.21
N PRO A 12 3.46 -4.74 9.32
CA PRO A 12 3.29 -5.91 10.19
C PRO A 12 2.64 -7.08 9.46
N LEU A 13 1.64 -6.81 8.60
CA LEU A 13 0.96 -7.86 7.85
C LEU A 13 1.90 -8.56 6.86
N SER A 14 2.76 -7.81 6.15
CA SER A 14 3.72 -8.40 5.21
C SER A 14 4.78 -9.26 5.92
N LEU A 15 5.23 -8.84 7.11
CA LEU A 15 6.16 -9.62 7.93
C LEU A 15 5.52 -10.92 8.43
N VAL A 16 4.28 -10.86 8.92
CA VAL A 16 3.54 -12.07 9.35
C VAL A 16 3.41 -13.07 8.20
N GLY A 17 3.03 -12.60 7.01
CA GLY A 17 2.95 -13.45 5.81
C GLY A 17 4.31 -14.05 5.42
N THR A 18 5.37 -13.24 5.49
CA THR A 18 6.73 -13.70 5.17
C THR A 18 7.20 -14.78 6.14
N PHE A 19 7.04 -14.58 7.45
CA PHE A 19 7.40 -15.58 8.44
C PHE A 19 6.56 -16.86 8.31
N ALA A 20 5.28 -16.76 7.98
CA ALA A 20 4.44 -17.93 7.73
C ALA A 20 4.98 -18.78 6.58
N VAL A 21 5.39 -18.15 5.47
CA VAL A 21 6.01 -18.84 4.32
C VAL A 21 7.37 -19.41 4.69
N MET A 22 8.19 -18.67 5.45
CA MET A 22 9.50 -19.15 5.91
C MET A 22 9.37 -20.41 6.77
N VAL A 23 8.40 -20.45 7.69
CA VAL A 23 8.12 -21.65 8.51
C VAL A 23 7.64 -22.80 7.63
N PHE A 24 6.77 -22.53 6.65
CA PHE A 24 6.24 -23.57 5.75
C PHE A 24 7.32 -24.18 4.84
N LEU A 25 8.34 -23.41 4.47
CA LEU A 25 9.45 -23.82 3.60
C LEU A 25 10.73 -24.20 4.38
N ASP A 26 10.66 -24.27 5.71
CA ASP A 26 11.79 -24.57 6.60
C ASP A 26 13.02 -23.65 6.40
N PHE A 27 12.75 -22.36 6.12
CA PHE A 27 13.78 -21.34 5.98
C PHE A 27 14.24 -20.83 7.35
N SER A 28 15.55 -20.81 7.55
CA SER A 28 16.18 -20.31 8.77
C SER A 28 16.30 -18.79 8.79
N ILE A 29 16.09 -18.18 9.97
CA ILE A 29 16.41 -16.78 10.20
C ILE A 29 17.90 -16.64 10.51
N ASN A 30 18.62 -15.96 9.62
CA ASN A 30 20.03 -15.65 9.76
C ASN A 30 20.31 -14.21 9.27
N ASN A 31 21.57 -13.79 9.32
CA ASN A 31 21.94 -12.42 8.96
C ASN A 31 21.60 -12.07 7.49
N LEU A 32 21.70 -13.03 6.56
CA LEU A 32 21.35 -12.80 5.17
C LEU A 32 19.83 -12.58 5.02
N THR A 33 19.02 -13.43 5.66
CA THR A 33 17.56 -13.28 5.60
C THR A 33 17.09 -12.01 6.30
N LEU A 34 17.75 -11.59 7.40
CA LEU A 34 17.43 -10.33 8.08
C LEU A 34 17.76 -9.09 7.23
N MET A 35 18.87 -9.11 6.51
CA MET A 35 19.18 -8.06 5.53
C MET A 35 18.15 -8.03 4.40
N ALA A 36 17.76 -9.20 3.87
CA ALA A 36 16.73 -9.31 2.85
C ALA A 36 15.37 -8.79 3.35
N LEU A 37 14.96 -9.14 4.57
CA LEU A 37 13.74 -8.66 5.22
C LEU A 37 13.75 -7.14 5.40
N THR A 38 14.89 -6.55 5.76
CA THR A 38 15.04 -5.10 5.88
C THR A 38 14.77 -4.40 4.54
N ILE A 39 15.39 -4.87 3.46
CA ILE A 39 15.19 -4.31 2.11
C ILE A 39 13.75 -4.51 1.64
N ALA A 40 13.21 -5.73 1.79
CA ALA A 40 11.85 -6.05 1.39
C ALA A 40 10.81 -5.20 2.13
N THR A 41 11.02 -4.95 3.43
CA THR A 41 10.15 -4.08 4.22
C THR A 41 10.17 -2.65 3.69
N GLY A 42 11.34 -2.13 3.29
CA GLY A 42 11.46 -0.83 2.63
C GLY A 42 10.60 -0.73 1.37
N PHE A 43 10.70 -1.72 0.47
CA PHE A 43 9.88 -1.74 -0.76
C PHE A 43 8.37 -1.80 -0.49
N VAL A 44 7.92 -2.52 0.54
CA VAL A 44 6.50 -2.54 0.93
C VAL A 44 6.03 -1.18 1.42
N VAL A 45 6.86 -0.47 2.19
CA VAL A 45 6.55 0.88 2.68
C VAL A 45 6.49 1.87 1.53
N ASP A 46 7.47 1.83 0.62
CA ASP A 46 7.54 2.73 -0.54
C ASP A 46 6.28 2.63 -1.40
N ASP A 47 5.83 1.41 -1.71
CA ASP A 47 4.59 1.19 -2.47
C ASP A 47 3.36 1.73 -1.72
N ALA A 48 3.27 1.47 -0.42
CA ALA A 48 2.18 1.96 0.41
C ALA A 48 2.13 3.51 0.45
N ILE A 49 3.29 4.17 0.52
CA ILE A 49 3.38 5.64 0.51
C ILE A 49 2.92 6.19 -0.84
N VAL A 50 3.41 5.65 -1.96
CA VAL A 50 3.06 6.10 -3.31
C VAL A 50 1.56 6.04 -3.55
N VAL A 51 0.88 4.98 -3.11
CA VAL A 51 -0.58 4.86 -3.25
C VAL A 51 -1.32 5.97 -2.50
N ILE A 52 -0.87 6.32 -1.29
CA ILE A 52 -1.53 7.34 -0.47
C ILE A 52 -1.31 8.73 -1.05
N GLU A 53 -0.08 9.03 -1.47
CA GLU A 53 0.24 10.28 -2.15
C GLU A 53 -0.62 10.44 -3.39
N ASN A 54 -0.82 9.37 -4.16
CA ASN A 54 -1.68 9.38 -5.33
C ASN A 54 -3.15 9.64 -4.97
N ILE A 55 -3.68 9.00 -3.91
CA ILE A 55 -5.05 9.24 -3.42
C ILE A 55 -5.21 10.69 -2.94
N SER A 56 -4.27 11.21 -2.13
CA SER A 56 -4.30 12.59 -1.63
C SER A 56 -4.32 13.57 -2.79
N ARG A 57 -3.47 13.33 -3.80
CA ARG A 57 -3.40 14.16 -5.00
C ARG A 57 -4.72 14.21 -5.77
N TYR A 58 -5.49 13.13 -5.82
CA TYR A 58 -6.82 13.16 -6.47
C TYR A 58 -7.87 13.86 -5.62
N ILE A 59 -7.83 13.72 -4.29
CA ILE A 59 -8.70 14.46 -3.38
C ILE A 59 -8.45 15.97 -3.50
N GLU A 60 -7.18 16.39 -3.55
CA GLU A 60 -6.78 17.79 -3.75
C GLU A 60 -7.24 18.36 -5.10
N LYS A 61 -7.37 17.50 -6.12
CA LYS A 61 -7.94 17.86 -7.43
C LYS A 61 -9.47 17.92 -7.45
N GLY A 62 -10.12 17.72 -6.31
CA GLY A 62 -11.58 17.77 -6.17
C GLY A 62 -12.30 16.46 -6.43
N GLU A 63 -11.59 15.32 -6.57
CA GLU A 63 -12.26 14.02 -6.65
C GLU A 63 -12.83 13.60 -5.29
N LYS A 64 -13.99 12.93 -5.30
CA LYS A 64 -14.58 12.38 -4.08
C LYS A 64 -13.64 11.33 -3.46
N PRO A 65 -13.52 11.23 -2.12
CA PRO A 65 -12.56 10.33 -1.46
C PRO A 65 -12.61 8.88 -1.94
N LEU A 66 -13.81 8.34 -2.19
CA LEU A 66 -13.98 6.98 -2.71
C LEU A 66 -13.47 6.83 -4.15
N ALA A 67 -13.73 7.80 -5.01
CA ALA A 67 -13.25 7.79 -6.40
C ALA A 67 -11.73 7.92 -6.45
N ALA A 68 -11.17 8.83 -5.64
CA ALA A 68 -9.74 9.00 -5.45
C ALA A 68 -9.06 7.73 -4.94
N ALA A 69 -9.67 7.02 -3.97
CA ALA A 69 -9.17 5.74 -3.45
C ALA A 69 -9.16 4.64 -4.51
N LEU A 70 -10.24 4.50 -5.28
CA LEU A 70 -10.35 3.51 -6.35
C LEU A 70 -9.30 3.76 -7.44
N LYS A 71 -9.22 5.01 -7.91
CA LYS A 71 -8.24 5.45 -8.92
C LYS A 71 -6.81 5.35 -8.42
N GLY A 72 -6.59 5.70 -7.15
CA GLY A 72 -5.31 5.59 -6.46
C GLY A 72 -4.80 4.15 -6.35
N ALA A 73 -5.71 3.20 -6.14
CA ALA A 73 -5.43 1.77 -6.09
C ALA A 73 -5.38 1.10 -7.48
N GLY A 74 -5.35 1.87 -8.58
CA GLY A 74 -5.32 1.34 -9.95
C GLY A 74 -6.64 0.71 -10.42
N ARG A 75 -7.70 0.76 -9.61
CA ARG A 75 -9.05 0.36 -10.00
C ARG A 75 -9.75 1.56 -10.62
N SER A 76 -9.54 1.76 -11.91
CA SER A 76 -10.30 2.74 -12.69
C SER A 76 -11.79 2.42 -12.59
N ALA A 77 -12.53 3.23 -11.84
CA ALA A 77 -13.98 3.25 -11.99
C ALA A 77 -14.26 3.71 -13.43
N SER A 78 -14.97 2.85 -14.17
CA SER A 78 -15.54 3.03 -15.51
C SER A 78 -16.00 4.48 -15.82
N PRO A 79 -16.04 4.90 -17.11
CA PRO A 79 -16.16 6.30 -17.55
C PRO A 79 -17.49 7.01 -17.26
N SER A 80 -18.37 6.46 -16.40
CA SER A 80 -19.72 6.96 -16.18
C SER A 80 -19.90 7.77 -14.89
N SER A 81 -18.82 8.28 -14.28
CA SER A 81 -18.94 9.26 -13.19
C SER A 81 -19.46 10.57 -13.78
N PRO A 82 -20.69 11.02 -13.46
CA PRO A 82 -21.20 12.27 -13.97
C PRO A 82 -20.29 13.40 -13.51
N SER A 83 -19.85 14.22 -14.47
CA SER A 83 -19.23 15.52 -14.22
C SER A 83 -20.08 16.27 -13.19
N PRO A 84 -19.51 16.75 -12.07
CA PRO A 84 -20.18 17.77 -11.30
C PRO A 84 -20.19 19.02 -12.16
N SER A 85 -21.32 19.25 -12.82
CA SER A 85 -21.69 20.55 -13.34
C SER A 85 -21.75 21.53 -12.17
N ARG A 86 -20.90 22.56 -12.24
CA ARG A 86 -20.78 23.76 -11.38
C ARG A 86 -19.91 23.62 -10.13
#